data_AF-A0AAD7NAG2-F1
#
_entry.id   AF-A0AAD7NAG2-F1
#
_cell.length_a   1.000
_cell.length_b   1.000
_cell.length_c   1.000
_cell.angle_alpha   90.00
_cell.angle_beta   90.00
_cell.angle_gamma   90.00
#
_symmetry.space_group_name_H-M   'P 1'
#
loop_
_entity.id
_entity.type
_entity.pdbx_description
1 polymer ?
#
loop_
_entity_poly.entity_id
_entity_poly.type
_entity_poly.pdbx_seq_one_letter_code
_entity_poly.pdbx_strand_id
1 'polypeptide(L)'
;GNFLLPSSPPPPQERPPPDDYTPYASRKDFELADLLYRRVQMSGGAINQLMQNWASRHESAGDPPFSDHEDLYNTIDTTEIGHVLWESFSVSYNQPIAPGDVTPWKTQEYLVHFRDPR
;
A
#
# COMPACT_ATOMS: atom_id res chain seq x y z
N GLY A 1 -9.52 -2.80 28.34
CA GLY A 1 -8.38 -2.76 27.40
C GLY A 1 -7.09 -2.84 28.20
N ASN A 2 -6.08 -3.51 27.68
CA ASN A 2 -4.75 -3.56 28.30
C ASN A 2 -3.92 -2.38 27.79
N PHE A 3 -3.35 -1.58 28.70
CA PHE A 3 -2.46 -0.48 28.34
C PHE A 3 -1.11 -1.02 27.88
N LEU A 4 -0.60 -0.51 26.76
CA LEU A 4 0.74 -0.80 26.28
C LEU A 4 1.76 0.03 27.08
N LEU A 5 2.97 -0.49 27.26
CA LEU A 5 4.06 0.26 27.88
C LEU A 5 4.48 1.44 26.99
N PRO A 6 4.97 2.55 27.57
CA PRO A 6 5.58 3.64 26.81
C PRO A 6 6.68 3.08 25.88
N SER A 7 6.66 3.51 24.62
CA SER A 7 7.59 3.05 23.56
C SER A 7 7.43 1.59 23.12
N SER A 8 6.28 0.95 23.39
CA SER A 8 5.97 -0.35 22.78
C SER A 8 5.96 -0.21 21.26
N PRO A 9 6.63 -1.09 20.51
CA PRO A 9 6.58 -1.05 19.04
C PRO A 9 5.14 -1.24 18.57
N PRO A 10 4.76 -0.64 17.43
CA PRO A 10 3.43 -0.87 16.86
C PRO A 10 3.22 -2.38 16.64
N PRO A 11 1.98 -2.88 16.76
CA PRO A 11 1.68 -4.28 16.55
C PRO A 11 2.19 -4.74 15.18
N PRO A 12 2.68 -5.99 15.06
CA PRO A 12 3.12 -6.52 13.78
C PRO A 12 1.99 -6.39 12.76
N GLN A 13 2.32 -5.97 11.54
CA GLN A 13 1.33 -5.96 10.46
C GLN A 13 0.82 -7.39 10.25
N GLU A 14 -0.48 -7.53 10.02
CA GLU A 14 -0.98 -8.66 9.26
C GLU A 14 -0.27 -8.58 7.91
N ARG A 15 0.73 -9.46 7.73
CA ARG A 15 1.40 -9.55 6.45
C ARG A 15 0.33 -9.98 5.45
N PRO A 16 0.20 -9.28 4.31
CA PRO A 16 -0.54 -9.81 3.20
C PRO A 16 -0.08 -11.25 2.94
N PRO A 17 -0.97 -12.12 2.44
CA PRO A 17 -0.58 -13.44 2.00
C PRO A 17 0.72 -13.37 1.19
N PRO A 18 1.65 -14.34 1.34
CA PRO A 18 2.93 -14.30 0.61
C PRO A 18 2.79 -14.15 -0.91
N ASP A 19 1.62 -14.52 -1.45
CA ASP A 19 1.26 -14.49 -2.86
C ASP A 19 0.27 -13.36 -3.20
N ASP A 20 0.11 -12.36 -2.33
CA ASP A 20 -0.70 -11.17 -2.63
C ASP A 20 0.12 -10.19 -3.48
N TYR A 21 -0.20 -10.19 -4.78
CA TYR A 21 0.37 -9.27 -5.76
C TYR A 21 -0.61 -8.18 -6.15
N THR A 22 -1.68 -7.92 -5.40
CA THR A 22 -2.60 -6.84 -5.75
C THR A 22 -1.87 -5.48 -5.83
N PRO A 23 -2.18 -4.63 -6.82
CA PRO A 23 -3.25 -4.74 -7.82
C PRO A 23 -2.92 -5.59 -9.08
N TYR A 24 -1.72 -6.17 -9.16
CA TYR A 24 -1.31 -7.02 -10.28
C TYR A 24 -2.07 -8.35 -10.29
N ALA A 25 -2.44 -8.83 -11.47
CA ALA A 25 -3.15 -10.11 -11.61
C ALA A 25 -2.27 -11.32 -11.22
N SER A 26 -0.95 -11.18 -11.34
CA SER A 26 0.00 -12.21 -10.93
C SER A 26 1.38 -11.63 -10.58
N ARG A 27 2.20 -12.46 -9.93
CA ARG A 27 3.63 -12.18 -9.72
C ARG A 27 4.36 -11.78 -10.99
N LYS A 28 4.04 -12.43 -12.11
CA LYS A 28 4.73 -12.21 -13.39
C LYS A 28 4.42 -10.83 -13.94
N ASP A 29 3.19 -10.34 -13.72
CA ASP A 29 2.76 -9.02 -14.16
C ASP A 29 3.46 -7.94 -13.33
N PHE A 30 3.61 -8.16 -12.02
CA PHE A 30 4.44 -7.30 -11.15
C PHE A 30 5.91 -7.25 -11.63
N GLU A 31 6.53 -8.41 -11.88
CA GLU A 31 7.92 -8.48 -12.35
C GLU A 31 8.10 -7.81 -13.73
N LEU A 32 7.09 -7.93 -14.60
CA LEU A 32 7.08 -7.25 -15.89
C LEU A 32 6.96 -5.74 -15.73
N ALA A 33 6.08 -5.26 -14.84
CA ALA A 33 5.97 -3.83 -14.56
C ALA A 33 7.26 -3.25 -13.99
N ASP A 34 7.91 -3.94 -13.04
CA ASP A 34 9.23 -3.56 -12.51
C ASP A 34 10.28 -3.44 -13.62
N LEU A 35 10.30 -4.41 -14.54
CA LEU A 35 11.22 -4.41 -15.67
C LEU A 35 10.96 -3.23 -16.61
N LEU A 36 9.72 -3.04 -17.05
CA LEU A 36 9.34 -2.04 -18.05
C LEU A 36 9.50 -0.62 -17.50
N TYR A 37 8.97 -0.36 -16.30
CA TYR A 37 8.90 0.98 -15.73
C TYR A 37 10.21 1.38 -15.04
N ARG A 38 10.72 0.56 -14.12
CA ARG A 38 11.84 0.95 -13.26
C ARG A 38 13.21 0.61 -13.85
N ARG A 39 13.36 -0.57 -14.48
CA ARG A 39 14.67 -1.03 -14.96
C ARG A 39 15.01 -0.53 -16.36
N VAL A 40 14.09 -0.73 -17.30
CA VAL A 40 14.29 -0.37 -18.72
C VAL A 40 13.85 1.07 -18.98
N GLN A 41 12.90 1.59 -18.19
CA GLN A 41 12.26 2.89 -18.41
C GLN A 41 11.74 3.01 -19.85
N MET A 42 11.04 1.96 -20.29
CA MET A 42 10.50 1.87 -21.64
C MET A 42 9.50 3.00 -21.88
N SER A 43 9.56 3.65 -23.05
CA SER A 43 8.61 4.72 -23.37
C SER A 43 7.19 4.16 -23.49
N GLY A 44 6.18 4.97 -23.13
CA GLY A 44 4.77 4.56 -23.23
C GLY A 44 4.38 4.08 -24.62
N GLY A 45 4.88 4.73 -25.67
CA GLY A 45 4.66 4.28 -27.05
C GLY A 45 5.25 2.89 -27.34
N ALA A 46 6.42 2.57 -26.79
CA ALA A 46 7.03 1.25 -26.93
C ALA A 46 6.30 0.18 -26.11
N ILE A 47 5.79 0.53 -24.92
CA ILE A 47 4.92 -0.35 -24.11
C ILE A 47 3.63 -0.66 -24.87
N ASN A 48 2.98 0.34 -25.48
CA ASN A 48 1.78 0.11 -26.30
C ASN A 48 2.05 -0.83 -27.47
N GLN A 49 3.17 -0.63 -28.18
CA GLN A 49 3.57 -1.53 -29.26
C GLN A 49 3.82 -2.95 -28.76
N LEU A 50 4.44 -3.11 -27.59
CA LEU A 50 4.66 -4.42 -26.98
C LEU A 50 3.33 -5.13 -26.67
N MET A 51 2.35 -4.44 -26.06
CA MET A 51 1.04 -5.03 -25.75
C MET A 51 0.23 -5.36 -27.01
N GLN A 52 0.29 -4.52 -28.04
CA GLN A 52 -0.33 -4.80 -29.35
C GLN A 52 0.29 -6.02 -30.04
N ASN A 53 1.63 -6.13 -30.00
CA ASN A 53 2.34 -7.30 -30.52
C ASN A 53 1.95 -8.57 -29.76
N TRP A 54 1.73 -8.46 -28.45
CA TRP A 54 1.25 -9.56 -27.62
C TRP A 54 -0.16 -10.00 -28.03
N ALA A 55 -1.11 -9.05 -28.10
CA ALA A 55 -2.49 -9.30 -28.47
C ALA A 55 -2.62 -9.91 -29.88
N SER A 56 -1.83 -9.43 -30.84
CA SER A 56 -1.85 -9.94 -32.22
C SER A 56 -1.33 -11.37 -32.36
N ARG A 57 -0.53 -11.87 -31.41
CA ARG A 57 0.03 -13.22 -31.46
C ARG A 57 -0.91 -14.28 -30.89
N HIS A 58 -1.97 -13.88 -30.17
CA HIS A 58 -2.63 -14.76 -29.21
C HIS A 58 -4.16 -14.78 -29.31
N GLU A 59 -4.70 -15.46 -30.33
CA GLU A 59 -6.09 -15.97 -30.26
C GLU A 59 -6.24 -17.14 -29.27
N SER A 60 -5.14 -17.78 -28.82
CA SER A 60 -5.20 -19.03 -28.03
C SER A 60 -4.40 -19.06 -26.72
N ALA A 61 -3.63 -18.03 -26.38
CA ALA A 61 -2.68 -18.08 -25.24
C ALA A 61 -2.92 -17.02 -24.15
N GLY A 62 -4.04 -16.30 -24.22
CA GLY A 62 -4.49 -15.35 -23.19
C GLY A 62 -4.24 -13.89 -23.55
N ASP A 63 -4.91 -13.03 -22.79
CA ASP A 63 -4.87 -11.58 -22.94
C ASP A 63 -3.48 -11.01 -22.55
N PRO A 64 -3.08 -9.84 -23.09
CA PRO A 64 -1.87 -9.16 -22.65
C PRO A 64 -1.94 -8.83 -21.15
N PRO A 65 -0.78 -8.77 -20.46
CA PRO A 65 -0.74 -8.51 -19.01
C PRO A 65 -1.21 -7.10 -18.63
N PHE A 66 -1.10 -6.15 -19.57
CA PHE A 66 -1.65 -4.81 -19.47
C PHE A 66 -2.29 -4.44 -20.80
N SER A 67 -3.37 -3.67 -20.77
CA SER A 67 -4.07 -3.22 -21.97
C SER A 67 -3.20 -2.26 -22.79
N ASP A 68 -2.53 -1.33 -22.12
CA ASP A 68 -1.62 -0.34 -22.68
C ASP A 68 -0.69 0.21 -21.57
N HIS A 69 0.08 1.24 -21.91
CA HIS A 69 0.94 1.94 -20.95
C HIS A 69 0.20 2.70 -19.84
N GLU A 70 -1.03 3.18 -20.07
CA GLU A 70 -1.81 3.87 -19.03
C GLU A 70 -2.29 2.86 -17.99
N ASP A 71 -2.75 1.69 -18.45
CA ASP A 71 -3.12 0.57 -17.57
C ASP A 71 -1.94 0.12 -16.70
N LEU A 72 -0.75 -0.01 -17.31
CA LEU A 72 0.49 -0.28 -16.56
C LEU A 72 0.75 0.78 -15.49
N TYR A 73 0.74 2.07 -15.86
CA TYR A 73 1.06 3.16 -14.94
C TYR A 73 0.02 3.29 -13.84
N ASN A 74 -1.26 3.18 -14.15
CA ASN A 74 -2.34 3.17 -13.17
C ASN A 74 -2.19 1.99 -12.20
N THR A 75 -1.80 0.81 -12.68
CA THR A 75 -1.55 -0.35 -11.81
C THR A 75 -0.38 -0.07 -10.85
N ILE A 76 0.68 0.59 -11.32
CA ILE A 76 1.81 1.01 -10.48
C ILE A 76 1.36 2.04 -9.44
N ASP A 77 0.62 3.06 -9.86
CA ASP A 77 0.17 4.15 -8.98
C ASP A 77 -0.86 3.69 -7.95
N THR A 78 -1.66 2.68 -8.28
CA THR A 78 -2.63 2.05 -7.36
C THR A 78 -2.01 1.00 -6.44
N THR A 79 -0.70 0.73 -6.56
CA THR A 79 0.00 -0.18 -5.65
C THR A 79 0.10 0.45 -4.26
N GLU A 80 -0.87 0.15 -3.38
CA GLU A 80 -0.91 0.62 -1.99
C GLU A 80 0.27 0.08 -1.15
N ILE A 81 0.77 -1.09 -1.53
CA ILE A 81 1.77 -1.85 -0.79
C ILE A 81 3.17 -1.33 -1.16
N GLY A 82 3.61 -0.24 -0.52
CA GLY A 82 5.00 0.18 -0.70
C GLY A 82 5.50 1.33 0.14
N HIS A 83 4.69 2.36 0.43
CA HIS A 83 5.28 3.62 0.86
C HIS A 83 4.51 4.46 1.87
N VAL A 84 3.49 3.91 2.56
CA VAL A 84 2.87 4.69 3.64
C VAL A 84 3.81 4.66 4.86
N LEU A 85 4.38 5.82 5.18
CA LEU A 85 5.18 6.01 6.39
C LEU A 85 4.29 5.89 7.62
N TRP A 86 4.87 5.48 8.74
CA TRP A 86 4.16 5.61 10.02
C TRP A 86 4.02 7.08 10.37
N GLU A 87 2.79 7.51 10.62
CA GLU A 87 2.49 8.80 11.21
C GLU A 87 2.10 8.63 12.68
N SER A 88 2.30 9.68 13.46
CA SER A 88 2.01 9.62 14.90
C SER A 88 1.53 10.97 15.41
N PHE A 89 0.49 10.95 16.24
CA PHE A 89 0.03 12.14 16.96
C PHE A 89 -0.36 11.77 18.40
N SER A 90 -0.22 12.74 19.29
CA SER A 90 -0.63 12.58 20.69
C SER A 90 -2.07 13.05 20.90
N VAL A 91 -2.84 12.29 21.67
CA VAL A 91 -4.19 12.66 22.11
C VAL A 91 -4.28 12.63 23.62
N SER A 92 -4.96 13.63 24.19
CA SER A 92 -5.29 13.69 25.61
C SER A 92 -6.74 14.13 25.79
N TYR A 93 -7.32 13.78 26.93
CA TYR A 93 -8.67 14.21 27.29
C TYR A 93 -8.69 15.72 27.54
N ASN A 94 -9.58 16.45 26.87
CA ASN A 94 -9.62 17.91 26.86
C ASN A 94 -10.79 18.52 27.64
N GLN A 95 -11.54 17.72 28.39
CA GLN A 95 -12.71 18.17 29.15
C GLN A 95 -12.40 18.29 30.65
N PRO A 96 -13.23 19.00 31.44
CA PRO A 96 -13.06 19.06 32.89
C PRO A 96 -13.08 17.67 33.53
N ILE A 97 -12.12 17.43 34.42
CA ILE A 97 -12.05 16.22 35.24
C ILE A 97 -12.76 16.52 36.56
N ALA A 98 -13.71 15.67 36.95
CA ALA A 98 -14.44 15.85 38.20
C ALA A 98 -13.49 15.69 39.42
N PRO A 99 -13.73 16.40 40.54
CA PRO A 99 -12.91 16.25 41.73
C PRO A 99 -12.91 14.80 42.21
N GLY A 100 -11.72 14.18 42.28
CA GLY A 100 -11.56 12.78 42.69
C GLY A 100 -11.57 11.74 41.55
N ASP A 101 -11.80 12.16 40.31
CA ASP A 101 -11.69 11.26 39.16
C ASP A 101 -10.21 11.06 38.78
N VAL A 102 -9.70 9.87 39.11
CA VAL A 102 -8.33 9.44 38.84
C VAL A 102 -8.25 8.47 37.67
N THR A 103 -9.26 8.43 36.78
CA THR A 103 -9.24 7.50 35.65
C THR A 103 -8.02 7.76 34.75
N PRO A 104 -7.12 6.77 34.57
CA PRO A 104 -5.86 6.98 33.85
C PRO A 104 -6.04 7.52 32.42
N TRP A 105 -7.12 7.13 31.75
CA TRP A 105 -7.40 7.59 30.38
C TRP A 105 -7.75 9.07 30.26
N LYS A 106 -8.19 9.72 31.34
CA LYS A 106 -8.47 11.16 31.38
C LYS A 106 -7.26 11.99 31.78
N THR A 107 -6.23 11.37 32.36
CA THR A 107 -5.08 12.06 32.94
C THR A 107 -3.78 11.81 32.19
N GLN A 108 -3.77 10.88 31.24
CA GLN A 108 -2.60 10.52 30.43
C GLN A 108 -2.73 11.01 28.99
N GLU A 109 -1.56 11.20 28.37
CA GLU A 109 -1.41 11.41 26.94
C GLU A 109 -1.17 10.06 26.26
N TYR A 110 -1.85 9.84 25.13
CA TYR A 110 -1.76 8.62 24.32
C TYR A 110 -1.17 8.94 22.96
N LEU A 111 -0.09 8.26 22.59
CA LEU A 111 0.47 8.32 21.25
C LEU A 111 -0.31 7.37 20.34
N VAL A 112 -0.92 7.92 19.30
CA VAL A 112 -1.63 7.17 18.26
C VAL A 112 -0.70 7.02 17.07
N HIS A 113 -0.38 5.79 16.70
CA HIS A 113 0.36 5.46 15.47
C HIS A 113 -0.64 5.02 14.40
N PHE A 114 -0.56 5.61 13.21
CA PHE A 114 -1.45 5.29 12.10
C PHE A 114 -0.70 5.37 10.77
N ARG A 115 -1.35 4.87 9.72
CA ARG A 115 -0.93 5.02 8.33
C ARG A 115 -2.13 5.51 7.55
N ASP A 116 -2.03 6.69 6.94
CA ASP A 116 -3.07 7.20 6.05
C ASP A 116 -2.68 6.89 4.60
N PRO A 117 -3.41 6.00 3.88
CA PRO A 117 -3.14 5.72 2.47
C PRO A 117 -3.65 6.81 1.52
N ARG A 118 -4.16 7.95 2.03
CA ARG A 118 -4.80 9.01 1.23
C ARG A 118 -3.86 10.01 0.57
#